data_AF-A0A839VEU7-F1
#
_entry.id   AF-A0A839VEU7-F1
#
_cell.length_a   1.000
_cell.length_b   1.000
_cell.length_c   1.000
_cell.angle_alpha   90.00
_cell.angle_beta   90.00
_cell.angle_gamma   90.00
#
_symmetry.space_group_name_H-M   'P 1'
#
loop_
_entity.id
_entity.type
_entity.pdbx_description
1 polymer ?
#
loop_
_entity_poly.entity_id
_entity_poly.type
_entity_poly.pdbx_seq_one_letter_code
_entity_poly.pdbx_strand_id
1 'polypeptide(L)' 'MEIENGAFHLKERAPGVTVDEIKALTAGTLVVPDHVPEMTFEA' A
#
# COMPACT_ATOMS: atom_id res chain seq x y z
N MET A 1 -10.21 -19.83 -7.94
CA MET A 1 -10.16 -18.54 -7.22
C MET A 1 -9.71 -18.86 -5.81
N GLU A 2 -8.40 -18.82 -5.59
CA GLU A 2 -7.81 -18.98 -4.27
C GLU A 2 -7.79 -17.59 -3.63
N ILE A 3 -8.65 -17.40 -2.62
CA ILE A 3 -8.66 -16.18 -1.82
C ILE A 3 -7.66 -16.42 -0.69
N GLU A 4 -6.38 -16.15 -0.94
CA GLU A 4 -5.41 -16.07 0.15
C GLU A 4 -5.62 -14.75 0.90
N ASN A 5 -6.31 -14.83 2.03
CA ASN A 5 -6.36 -13.85 3.13
C ASN A 5 -6.91 -12.42 2.88
N GLY A 6 -7.41 -12.08 1.69
CA GLY A 6 -8.28 -10.91 1.48
C GLY A 6 -7.72 -9.54 1.92
N ALA A 7 -6.41 -9.44 2.13
CA ALA A 7 -5.73 -8.25 2.60
C ALA A 7 -4.86 -7.64 1.50
N PHE A 8 -4.80 -6.31 1.46
CA PHE A 8 -3.91 -5.56 0.59
C PHE A 8 -2.54 -5.45 1.24
N HIS A 9 -1.47 -5.70 0.48
CA HIS A 9 -0.10 -5.52 0.96
C HIS A 9 0.48 -4.27 0.30
N LEU A 10 0.83 -3.27 1.12
CA LEU A 10 1.42 -2.03 0.61
C LEU A 10 2.87 -2.29 0.22
N LYS A 11 3.15 -2.31 -1.10
CA LYS A 11 4.51 -2.48 -1.61
C LYS A 11 5.25 -1.16 -1.80
N GLU A 12 4.52 -0.14 -2.28
CA GLU A 12 5.09 1.13 -2.71
C GLU A 12 4.04 2.23 -2.49
N ARG A 13 4.48 3.47 -2.23
CA ARG A 13 3.61 4.64 -2.08
C ARG A 13 3.92 5.70 -3.13
N ALA A 14 2.93 6.45 -3.58
CA ALA A 14 3.22 7.58 -4.47
C ALA A 14 4.04 8.66 -3.74
N PRO A 15 4.91 9.41 -4.45
CA PRO A 15 5.61 10.56 -3.88
C PRO A 15 4.61 11.56 -3.30
N GLY A 16 4.87 12.03 -2.07
CA GLY A 16 3.98 12.95 -1.36
C GLY A 16 2.71 12.33 -0.76
N VAL A 17 2.47 11.02 -0.92
CA VAL A 17 1.38 10.29 -0.25
C VAL A 17 1.93 9.57 0.98
N THR A 18 1.23 9.69 2.11
CA THR A 18 1.58 9.05 3.38
C THR A 18 0.90 7.70 3.54
N VAL A 19 1.48 6.83 4.36
CA VAL A 19 0.88 5.53 4.69
C VAL A 19 -0.50 5.69 5.35
N ASP A 20 -0.67 6.73 6.17
CA ASP A 20 -1.92 6.94 6.90
C ASP A 20 -3.07 7.37 5.97
N GLU A 21 -2.79 8.17 4.93
CA GLU A 21 -3.77 8.46 3.88
C GLU A 21 -4.18 7.19 3.13
N ILE A 22 -3.22 6.31 2.80
CA ILE A 22 -3.51 5.04 2.13
C ILE A 22 -4.40 4.16 3.01
N LYS A 23 -4.13 4.08 4.32
CA LYS A 23 -4.98 3.36 5.28
C LYS A 23 -6.40 3.95 5.34
N ALA A 24 -6.52 5.27 5.39
CA ALA A 24 -7.81 5.95 5.48
C ALA A 24 -8.68 5.75 4.23
N LEU A 25 -8.06 5.63 3.05
CA LEU A 25 -8.74 5.47 1.77
C LEU A 25 -8.97 4.00 1.38
N THR A 26 -8.38 3.04 2.08
CA THR A 26 -8.52 1.61 1.78
C THR A 26 -9.63 0.99 2.63
N ALA A 27 -10.74 0.59 1.99
CA ALA A 27 -11.89 -0.04 2.66
C ALA A 27 -11.68 -1.53 3.01
N GLY A 28 -10.47 -1.91 3.43
CA GLY A 28 -10.09 -3.29 3.71
C GLY A 28 -8.80 -3.41 4.51
N THR A 29 -8.45 -4.64 4.93
CA THR A 29 -7.22 -4.90 5.69
C THR A 29 -6.00 -4.55 4.85
N LEU A 30 -5.23 -3.56 5.29
CA LEU A 30 -3.97 -3.16 4.66
C LEU A 30 -2.80 -3.59 5.55
N VAL A 31 -1.96 -4.49 5.05
CA VAL A 31 -0.69 -4.89 5.65
C VAL A 31 0.38 -3.92 5.16
N VAL A 32 1.00 -3.20 6.09
CA VAL A 32 2.08 -2.24 5.82
C VAL A 32 3.40 -2.83 6.33
N PRO A 33 4.42 -3.04 5.48
CA PRO A 33 5.74 -3.50 5.90
C PRO A 33 6.54 -2.38 6.58
N ASP A 34 7.62 -2.75 7.26
CA ASP A 34 8.49 -1.80 7.97
C ASP A 34 9.12 -0.74 7.04
N HIS A 35 9.31 -1.09 5.76
CA HIS A 35 9.83 -0.19 4.74
C HIS A 35 8.92 -0.16 3.53
N VAL A 36 8.40 1.03 3.21
CA VAL A 36 7.58 1.30 2.02
C VAL A 36 8.27 2.41 1.21
N PRO A 37 8.93 2.07 0.09
CA PRO A 37 9.58 3.06 -0.76
C PRO A 37 8.55 3.92 -1.52
N GLU A 38 9.00 5.10 -1.96
CA GLU A 38 8.24 5.89 -2.92
C GLU A 38 8.34 5.29 -4.32
N MET A 39 7.23 5.31 -5.07
CA MET A 39 7.20 4.95 -6.47
C MET A 39 8.10 5.90 -7.26
N THR A 40 9.03 5.33 -8.01
CA THR A 40 9.85 6.06 -8.98
C THR A 40 9.16 6.00 -10.33
N PHE A 41 8.71 7.14 -10.84
CA PHE A 41 8.28 7.23 -12.23
C PHE A 41 9.53 7.33 -13.10
N GLU A 42 9.87 6.26 -13.82
CA GLU A 42 10.85 6.35 -14.91
C GLU A 42 10.21 7.14 -16.06
N ALA A 43 10.97 8.09 -16.62
CA ALA A 43 10.55 8.97 -17.71
C ALA A 43 10.78 8.34 -19.08
#